data_AF-A0A9E6F4S5-F1
#
_entry.id   AF-A0A9E6F4S5-F1
#
_cell.length_a   1.000
_cell.length_b   1.000
_cell.length_c   1.000
_cell.angle_alpha   90.00
_cell.angle_beta   90.00
_cell.angle_gamma   90.00
#
_symmetry.space_group_name_H-M   'P 1'
#
loop_
_entity.id
_entity.type
_entity.pdbx_description
1 polymer ?
#
loop_
_entity_poly.entity_id
_entity_poly.type
_entity_poly.pdbx_seq_one_letter_code
_entity_poly.pdbx_strand_id
1 'polypeptide(L)'
;METTIDFFEHLQSLDDLVRWGGYVTLFLIIFAETGLFVGFLLPGDSLLITAGLVASRGHLDLGAAILTMTAAAILGDSTGYLIGKRIGSSLFQRQYSTFFDPGNLHKAQ
;
A
#
# COMPACT_ATOMS: atom_id res chain seq x y z
N MET A 1 15.57 -14.79 7.62
CA MET A 1 14.43 -15.20 6.78
C MET A 1 13.23 -15.63 7.63
N GLU A 2 13.43 -16.15 8.84
CA GLU A 2 12.34 -16.45 9.79
C GLU A 2 11.63 -15.18 10.32
N THR A 3 12.37 -14.12 10.66
CA THR A 3 11.80 -12.87 11.22
C THR A 3 10.78 -12.16 10.33
N THR A 4 10.90 -12.25 9.01
CA THR A 4 9.95 -11.64 8.07
C THR A 4 8.68 -12.46 7.90
N ILE A 5 8.78 -13.78 8.05
CA ILE A 5 7.64 -14.70 7.95
C ILE A 5 6.87 -14.71 9.27
N ASP A 6 7.57 -14.70 10.42
CA ASP A 6 6.95 -14.57 11.74
C ASP A 6 6.19 -13.25 11.90
N PHE A 7 6.73 -12.15 11.39
CA PHE A 7 6.04 -10.85 11.37
C PHE A 7 4.78 -10.88 10.50
N PHE A 8 4.82 -11.61 9.39
CA PHE A 8 3.70 -11.81 8.48
C PHE A 8 2.62 -12.70 9.10
N GLU A 9 2.99 -13.78 9.79
CA GLU A 9 2.08 -14.63 10.56
C GLU A 9 1.46 -13.88 11.73
N HIS A 10 2.20 -13.00 12.42
CA HIS A 10 1.64 -12.13 13.47
C HIS A 10 0.61 -11.14 12.90
N LEU A 11 0.88 -10.53 11.74
CA LEU A 11 -0.04 -9.63 11.06
C LEU A 11 -1.29 -10.34 10.50
N GLN A 12 -1.16 -11.61 10.10
CA GLN A 12 -2.27 -12.42 9.60
C GLN A 12 -3.03 -13.16 10.72
N SER A 13 -2.53 -13.15 11.95
CA SER A 13 -3.22 -13.81 13.05
C SER A 13 -4.55 -13.10 13.34
N LEU A 14 -5.63 -13.87 13.24
CA LEU A 14 -7.01 -13.40 13.41
C LEU A 14 -7.22 -12.72 14.78
N ASP A 15 -6.45 -13.14 15.78
CA ASP A 15 -6.53 -12.62 17.15
C ASP A 15 -5.85 -11.25 17.32
N ASP A 16 -4.77 -10.96 16.60
CA ASP A 16 -4.09 -9.66 16.70
C ASP A 16 -4.76 -8.56 15.88
N LEU A 17 -5.36 -8.91 14.74
CA LEU A 17 -6.20 -7.97 13.98
C LEU A 17 -7.36 -7.47 14.86
N VAL A 18 -7.98 -8.36 15.64
CA VAL A 18 -9.06 -8.00 16.57
C VAL A 18 -8.51 -7.30 17.83
N ARG A 19 -7.38 -7.73 18.39
CA ARG A 19 -6.76 -7.12 19.60
C ARG A 19 -6.22 -5.70 19.39
N TRP A 20 -5.62 -5.40 18.24
CA TRP A 20 -5.00 -4.09 17.95
C TRP A 20 -5.97 -3.05 17.39
N GLY A 21 -7.26 -3.38 17.26
CA GLY A 21 -8.30 -2.42 16.86
C GLY A 21 -8.79 -2.54 15.43
N GLY A 22 -8.74 -3.75 14.83
CA GLY A 22 -9.46 -4.18 13.62
C GLY A 22 -9.39 -3.20 12.46
N TYR A 23 -10.32 -2.25 12.46
CA TYR A 23 -10.43 -1.17 11.49
C TYR A 23 -9.17 -0.29 11.41
N VAL A 24 -8.53 0.05 12.53
CA VAL A 24 -7.35 0.93 12.54
C VAL A 24 -6.15 0.24 11.90
N THR A 25 -5.91 -1.02 12.23
CA THR A 25 -4.83 -1.82 11.64
C THR A 25 -5.04 -2.01 10.14
N LEU A 26 -6.26 -2.37 9.72
CA LEU A 26 -6.62 -2.47 8.31
C LEU A 26 -6.41 -1.15 7.57
N PHE A 27 -6.84 -0.04 8.18
CA PHE A 27 -6.66 1.29 7.61
C PHE A 27 -5.17 1.61 7.40
N LEU A 28 -4.34 1.42 8.41
CA LEU A 28 -2.91 1.76 8.34
C LEU A 28 -2.16 0.91 7.31
N ILE A 29 -2.45 -0.39 7.23
CA ILE A 29 -1.78 -1.28 6.27
C ILE A 29 -2.15 -0.93 4.84
N ILE A 30 -3.45 -0.80 4.53
CA ILE A 30 -3.92 -0.45 3.19
C ILE A 30 -3.43 0.95 2.80
N PHE A 31 -3.47 1.91 3.72
CA PHE A 31 -2.94 3.26 3.50
C PHE A 31 -1.42 3.23 3.20
N ALA A 32 -0.65 2.41 3.92
CA ALA A 32 0.79 2.29 3.70
C ALA A 32 1.14 1.61 2.36
N GLU A 33 0.42 0.55 2.00
CA GLU A 33 0.57 -0.17 0.73
C GLU A 33 0.25 0.75 -0.47
N THR A 34 -0.90 1.42 -0.44
CA THR A 34 -1.35 2.29 -1.54
C THR A 34 -0.62 3.64 -1.58
N GLY A 35 -0.25 4.21 -0.42
CA GLY A 35 0.26 5.58 -0.34
C GLY A 35 1.77 5.76 -0.29
N LEU A 36 2.54 4.78 0.21
CA LEU A 36 3.98 4.99 0.46
C LEU A 36 4.92 4.31 -0.53
N PHE A 37 4.45 3.42 -1.40
CA PHE A 37 5.26 2.57 -2.31
C PHE A 37 6.28 1.65 -1.59
N VAL A 38 6.78 2.03 -0.42
CA VAL A 38 7.51 1.23 0.57
C VAL A 38 6.62 0.11 1.12
N GLY A 39 5.30 0.29 1.10
CA GLY A 39 4.32 -0.71 1.48
C GLY A 39 4.13 -1.85 0.47
N PHE A 40 4.85 -1.90 -0.66
CA PHE A 40 4.81 -3.05 -1.59
C PHE A 40 5.21 -4.39 -0.94
N LEU A 41 5.88 -4.34 0.22
CA LEU A 41 6.22 -5.53 1.02
C LEU A 41 5.09 -5.99 1.95
N LEU A 42 4.03 -5.19 2.15
CA LEU A 42 2.90 -5.53 3.01
C LEU A 42 1.84 -6.31 2.21
N PRO A 43 1.29 -7.40 2.77
CA PRO A 43 0.29 -8.23 2.08
C PRO A 43 -1.14 -7.71 2.25
N GLY A 44 -1.47 -6.53 1.72
CA GLY A 44 -2.80 -5.96 1.92
C GLY A 44 -3.92 -6.75 1.24
N ASP A 45 -3.67 -7.31 0.05
CA ASP A 45 -4.65 -8.14 -0.67
C ASP A 45 -5.08 -9.38 0.14
N SER A 46 -4.12 -10.04 0.77
CA SER A 46 -4.41 -11.21 1.62
C SER A 46 -5.13 -10.80 2.90
N LEU A 47 -4.79 -9.64 3.47
CA LEU A 47 -5.47 -9.07 4.63
C LEU A 47 -6.92 -8.68 4.33
N LEU A 48 -7.22 -8.18 3.12
CA LEU A 48 -8.59 -7.89 2.67
C LEU A 48 -9.46 -9.16 2.68
N ILE A 49 -8.92 -10.29 2.20
CA ILE A 49 -9.61 -11.59 2.23
C ILE A 49 -9.83 -12.05 3.67
N THR A 50 -8.79 -11.96 4.51
CA THR A 50 -8.87 -12.32 5.93
C THR A 50 -9.88 -11.46 6.70
N ALA A 51 -9.91 -10.15 6.46
CA ALA A 51 -10.86 -9.22 7.05
C ALA A 51 -12.30 -9.56 6.65
N GLY A 52 -12.54 -9.92 5.38
CA GLY A 52 -13.84 -10.39 4.91
C GLY A 52 -14.27 -11.71 5.59
N LEU A 53 -13.34 -12.64 5.80
CA LEU A 53 -13.61 -13.89 6.51
C LEU A 53 -13.94 -13.65 8.00
N VAL A 54 -13.23 -12.74 8.66
CA VAL A 54 -13.49 -12.34 10.04
C VAL A 54 -14.84 -11.63 10.18
N ALA A 55 -15.18 -10.76 9.22
CA ALA A 55 -16.47 -10.09 9.17
C ALA A 55 -17.64 -11.08 8.97
N SER A 56 -17.44 -12.10 8.13
CA SER A 56 -18.42 -13.19 7.94
C SER A 56 -18.71 -13.98 9.23
N ARG A 57 -17.72 -14.09 10.13
CA ARG A 57 -17.87 -14.72 11.45
C ARG A 57 -18.49 -13.80 12.51
N GLY A 58 -18.86 -12.57 12.16
CA GLY A 58 -19.53 -11.61 13.06
C GLY A 58 -18.58 -10.86 14.00
N HIS A 59 -17.27 -10.97 13.82
CA HIS A 59 -16.29 -10.25 14.64
C HIS A 59 -16.04 -8.81 14.15
N LEU A 60 -16.40 -8.51 12.90
CA LEU A 60 -16.33 -7.18 12.29
C LEU A 60 -17.62 -6.92 11.52
N ASP A 61 -18.14 -5.69 11.60
CA ASP A 61 -19.18 -5.24 10.68
C ASP A 61 -18.57 -5.08 9.28
N LEU A 62 -19.13 -5.80 8.31
CA LEU A 62 -18.68 -5.82 6.92
C LEU A 62 -18.82 -4.44 6.26
N GLY A 63 -19.90 -3.71 6.51
CA GLY A 63 -20.12 -2.38 5.97
C GLY A 63 -19.10 -1.37 6.50
N ALA A 64 -18.84 -1.41 7.81
CA ALA A 64 -17.80 -0.57 8.43
C ALA A 64 -16.40 -0.93 7.91
N ALA A 65 -16.12 -2.22 7.69
CA ALA A 65 -14.85 -2.67 7.12
C ALA A 65 -14.67 -2.13 5.70
N ILE A 66 -15.68 -2.29 4.83
CA ILE A 66 -15.66 -1.79 3.45
C ILE A 66 -15.44 -0.27 3.43
N LEU A 67 -16.17 0.50 4.25
CA LEU A 67 -16.01 1.95 4.32
C LEU A 67 -14.61 2.35 4.76
N THR A 68 -14.09 1.70 5.81
CA THR A 68 -12.75 1.99 6.35
C THR A 68 -11.67 1.71 5.31
N MET A 69 -11.73 0.55 4.66
CA MET A 69 -10.73 0.14 3.66
C MET A 69 -10.80 1.01 2.40
N THR A 70 -12.02 1.39 1.97
CA THR A 70 -12.22 2.33 0.85
C THR A 70 -11.64 3.70 1.18
N ALA A 71 -11.91 4.23 2.36
CA ALA A 71 -11.35 5.50 2.82
C ALA A 71 -9.82 5.45 2.90
N ALA A 72 -9.26 4.35 3.42
CA ALA A 72 -7.82 4.12 3.49
C ALA A 72 -7.18 4.14 2.10
N ALA A 73 -7.75 3.44 1.12
CA ALA A 73 -7.24 3.38 -0.24
C ALA A 73 -7.29 4.75 -0.94
N ILE A 74 -8.39 5.50 -0.81
CA ILE A 74 -8.52 6.84 -1.40
C ILE A 74 -7.50 7.80 -0.80
N LEU A 75 -7.35 7.79 0.53
CA LEU A 75 -6.39 8.65 1.24
C LEU A 75 -4.95 8.24 0.94
N GLY A 76 -4.69 6.95 0.83
CA GLY A 76 -3.40 6.39 0.45
C GLY A 76 -3.02 6.84 -0.95
N ASP A 77 -3.87 6.59 -1.95
CA ASP A 77 -3.63 7.00 -3.34
C ASP A 77 -3.45 8.51 -3.48
N SER A 78 -4.26 9.31 -2.79
CA SER A 78 -4.10 10.78 -2.77
C SER A 78 -2.74 11.20 -2.19
N THR A 79 -2.32 10.57 -1.10
CA THR A 79 -1.04 10.85 -0.45
C THR A 79 0.12 10.37 -1.32
N GLY A 80 0.02 9.18 -1.91
CA GLY A 80 0.99 8.60 -2.83
C GLY A 80 1.15 9.44 -4.09
N TYR A 81 0.06 9.97 -4.63
CA TYR A 81 0.09 10.92 -5.74
C TYR A 81 0.80 12.22 -5.36
N LEU A 82 0.53 12.78 -4.18
CA LEU A 82 1.18 14.01 -3.71
C LEU A 82 2.69 13.79 -3.48
N ILE A 83 3.07 12.68 -2.86
CA ILE A 83 4.47 12.28 -2.66
C ILE A 83 5.14 12.06 -4.01
N GLY A 84 4.52 11.29 -4.90
CA GLY A 84 4.99 11.00 -6.25
C GLY A 84 5.09 12.26 -7.11
N LYS A 85 4.17 13.22 -6.97
CA LYS A 85 4.24 14.52 -7.66
C LYS A 85 5.39 15.37 -7.14
N ARG A 86 5.61 15.41 -5.83
CA ARG A 86 6.70 16.18 -5.21
C ARG A 86 8.07 15.58 -5.57
N ILE A 87 8.25 14.27 -5.39
CA ILE A 87 9.48 13.54 -5.73
C ILE A 87 9.69 13.51 -7.25
N GLY A 88 8.62 13.28 -8.02
CA GLY A 88 8.62 13.25 -9.48
C GLY A 88 9.06 14.59 -10.09
N SER A 89 8.63 15.72 -9.53
CA SER A 89 9.13 17.05 -9.97
C SER A 89 10.64 17.20 -9.74
N SER A 90 11.19 16.65 -8.65
CA SER A 90 12.63 16.66 -8.36
C SER A 90 13.42 15.66 -9.22
N LEU A 91 12.82 14.54 -9.62
CA LEU A 91 13.43 13.57 -10.54
C LEU A 91 13.41 14.06 -12.00
N PHE A 92 12.34 14.75 -12.43
CA PHE A 92 12.24 15.34 -13.77
C PHE A 92 13.10 16.60 -13.95
N GLN A 93 13.40 17.34 -12.86
CA GLN A 93 14.39 18.43 -12.91
C GLN A 93 15.83 17.92 -13.05
N ARG A 94 16.09 16.62 -12.84
CA ARG A 94 17.33 15.97 -13.28
C ARG A 94 17.24 15.61 -14.76
N GLN A 95 17.41 16.61 -15.62
CA GLN A 95 17.60 16.49 -17.08
C GLN A 95 18.93 15.83 -17.49
N TYR A 96 19.47 14.90 -16.69
CA TYR A 96 20.63 14.10 -17.06
C TYR A 96 20.48 12.69 -16.48
N SER A 97 19.50 11.94 -17.00
CA SER A 97 19.55 10.48 -16.90
C SER A 97 20.46 9.98 -18.01
N THR A 98 21.51 9.26 -17.65
CA THR A 98 22.46 8.55 -18.53
C THR A 98 21.81 7.51 -19.47
N PHE A 99 20.48 7.45 -19.54
CA PHE A 99 19.72 6.52 -20.38
C PHE A 99 18.91 7.20 -21.50
N PHE A 100 18.90 8.53 -21.58
CA PHE A 100 18.23 9.23 -22.69
C PHE A 100 19.20 10.22 -23.34
N ASP A 101 19.83 9.76 -24.43
CA ASP A 101 20.70 10.58 -25.27
C ASP A 101 19.88 11.12 -26.46
N PRO A 102 19.41 12.38 -26.42
CA PRO A 102 18.71 13.00 -27.54
C PRO A 102 19.59 13.16 -28.79
N GLY A 103 20.90 12.89 -28.72
CA GLY A 103 21.83 12.97 -29.83
C GLY A 103 21.73 11.83 -30.86
N ASN A 104 20.99 10.76 -30.56
CA ASN A 104 20.86 9.62 -31.49
C ASN A 104 19.70 9.76 -32.51
N LEU A 105 18.95 10.86 -32.47
CA LEU A 105 17.85 11.15 -33.40
C LEU A 105 18.33 11.49 -34.82
N HIS A 106 19.61 11.86 -34.99
CA HIS A 106 20.19 12.21 -36.29
C HIS A 106 20.82 11.04 -37.05
N LYS A 107 20.90 9.84 -36.46
CA LYS A 107 21.45 8.63 -37.12
C LYS A 107 20.41 7.79 -37.86
N ALA A 108 19.15 8.23 -37.88
CA ALA A 108 18.04 7.56 -38.55
C ALA A 108 17.54 8.34 -39.78
N GLN A 109 18.44 9.04 -40.48
CA GLN A 109 18.17 9.61 -41.80
C GLN A 109 19.19 9.11 -42.81
#